data_AF-A0A965G8C4-F1
#
_entry.id   AF-A0A965G8C4-F1
#
_cell.length_a   1.000
_cell.length_b   1.000
_cell.length_c   1.000
_cell.angle_alpha   90.00
_cell.angle_beta   90.00
_cell.angle_gamma   90.00
#
_symmetry.space_group_name_H-M   'P 1'
#
loop_
_entity.id
_entity.type
_entity.pdbx_description
1 polymer ?
#
loop_
_entity_poly.entity_id
_entity_poly.type
_entity_poly.pdbx_seq_one_letter_code
_entity_poly.pdbx_strand_id
1 'polypeptide(L)' 'MISRYSRPEMTALWSEEAKLSRWLEIEILACEAMANRRIIPRKDARTIRRKAKFNLRQVHRNEER' A
#
# COMPACT_ATOMS: atom_id res chain seq x y z
N MET A 1 1.69 14.88 -12.19
CA MET A 1 2.56 16.09 -12.15
C MET A 1 3.02 16.41 -13.56
N ILE A 2 3.09 17.69 -13.95
CA ILE A 2 3.52 18.07 -15.32
C ILE A 2 5.05 17.96 -15.38
N SER A 3 5.57 17.14 -16.28
CA SER A 3 7.00 16.83 -16.41
C SER A 3 7.89 18.07 -16.48
N ARG A 4 7.46 19.11 -17.20
CA ARG A 4 8.18 20.37 -17.38
C ARG A 4 8.53 21.09 -16.07
N TYR A 5 7.69 21.01 -15.05
CA TYR A 5 7.85 21.74 -13.79
C TYR A 5 8.20 20.84 -12.60
N SER A 6 8.38 19.54 -12.85
CA SER A 6 8.43 18.54 -11.80
C SER A 6 9.80 17.89 -11.81
N ARG A 7 10.50 17.97 -10.66
CA ARG A 7 11.73 17.21 -10.50
C ARG A 7 11.44 15.70 -10.50
N PRO A 8 12.38 14.86 -10.98
CA PRO A 8 12.21 13.41 -10.96
C PRO A 8 11.90 12.86 -9.57
N GLU A 9 12.55 13.38 -8.52
CA GLU A 9 12.33 12.89 -7.15
C GLU A 9 10.89 13.17 -6.67
N MET A 10 10.36 14.36 -7.00
CA MET A 10 8.98 14.72 -6.67
C MET A 10 7.98 13.89 -7.46
N THR A 11 8.21 13.69 -8.75
CA THR A 11 7.32 12.88 -9.59
C THR A 11 7.25 11.43 -9.10
N ALA A 12 8.37 10.86 -8.65
CA ALA A 12 8.42 9.51 -8.11
C ALA A 12 7.62 9.37 -6.80
N LEU A 13 7.75 10.34 -5.89
CA LEU A 13 7.01 10.35 -4.61
C LEU A 13 5.49 10.44 -4.80
N TRP A 14 5.05 11.16 -5.83
CA TRP A 14 3.63 11.34 -6.15
C TRP A 14 3.11 10.36 -7.21
N SER A 15 3.91 9.34 -7.56
CA SER A 15 3.45 8.27 -8.44
C SER A 15 2.34 7.44 -7.78
N GLU A 16 1.46 6.84 -8.59
CA GLU A 16 0.43 5.95 -8.07
C GLU A 16 1.02 4.72 -7.37
N GLU A 17 2.15 4.22 -7.84
CA GLU A 17 2.87 3.13 -7.20
C GLU A 17 3.32 3.51 -5.79
N ALA A 18 3.89 4.70 -5.61
CA ALA A 18 4.31 5.20 -4.30
C ALA A 18 3.09 5.39 -3.38
N LYS A 19 2.00 5.94 -3.91
CA LYS A 19 0.72 6.10 -3.18
C LYS A 19 0.19 4.76 -2.67
N LEU A 20 0.03 3.77 -3.56
CA LEU A 20 -0.51 2.45 -3.20
C LEU A 20 0.43 1.67 -2.29
N SER A 21 1.75 1.78 -2.48
CA SER A 21 2.74 1.20 -1.58
C SER A 21 2.61 1.76 -0.17
N ARG A 22 2.40 3.08 -0.05
CA ARG A 22 2.20 3.75 1.24
C ARG A 22 0.90 3.32 1.91
N TRP A 23 -0.19 3.21 1.13
CA TRP A 23 -1.47 2.70 1.62
C TRP A 23 -1.34 1.27 2.13
N LEU A 24 -0.69 0.38 1.36
CA LEU A 24 -0.46 -0.99 1.78
C LEU A 24 0.31 -1.06 3.11
N GLU A 25 1.34 -0.25 3.27
CA GLU A 25 2.12 -0.20 4.52
C GLU A 25 1.25 0.26 5.71
N ILE A 26 0.41 1.29 5.52
CA ILE A 26 -0.51 1.77 6.56
C ILE A 26 -1.48 0.65 6.96
N GLU A 27 -2.06 -0.07 6.01
CA GLU A 27 -3.00 -1.16 6.27
C GLU A 27 -2.34 -2.35 7.00
N ILE A 28 -1.09 -2.68 6.64
CA ILE A 28 -0.32 -3.70 7.35
C ILE A 28 -0.08 -3.28 8.81
N LEU A 29 0.33 -2.03 9.04
CA LEU A 29 0.55 -1.50 10.38
C LEU A 29 -0.75 -1.48 11.21
N ALA A 30 -1.88 -1.15 10.59
CA ALA A 30 -3.19 -1.24 11.21
C ALA A 30 -3.50 -2.68 11.65
N CYS A 31 -3.28 -3.67 10.78
CA CYS A 31 -3.43 -5.09 11.11
C CYS A 31 -2.51 -5.53 12.27
N GLU A 32 -1.25 -5.08 12.28
CA GLU A 32 -0.32 -5.36 13.37
C GLU A 32 -0.80 -4.76 14.71
N ALA A 33 -1.31 -3.53 14.69
CA ALA A 33 -1.90 -2.91 15.86
C ALA A 33 -3.16 -3.67 16.34
N MET A 34 -4.02 -4.10 15.43
CA MET A 34 -5.19 -4.94 15.76
C MET A 34 -4.78 -6.26 16.40
N ALA A 35 -3.71 -6.89 15.92
CA ALA A 35 -3.18 -8.12 16.51
C ALA A 35 -2.60 -7.88 17.92
N ASN A 36 -1.98 -6.73 18.17
CA ASN A 36 -1.52 -6.33 19.50
C ASN A 36 -2.69 -6.11 20.46
N ARG A 37 -3.82 -5.60 19.96
CA ARG A 37 -5.07 -5.45 20.72
C ARG A 37 -5.89 -6.75 20.80
N ARG A 38 -5.36 -7.88 20.32
CA ARG A 38 -6.01 -9.21 20.31
C ARG A 38 -7.34 -9.26 19.54
N ILE A 39 -7.57 -8.31 18.63
CA ILE A 39 -8.75 -8.30 17.74
C ILE A 39 -8.59 -9.36 16.66
N ILE A 40 -7.36 -9.56 16.16
CA ILE A 40 -7.02 -10.62 15.20
C ILE A 40 -5.86 -11.48 15.72
N PRO A 41 -5.70 -12.72 15.26
CA PRO A 41 -4.55 -13.55 15.62
C PRO A 41 -3.22 -12.96 15.14
N ARG A 42 -2.20 -12.98 16.00
CA ARG A 42 -0.83 -12.54 15.66
C ARG A 42 -0.20 -13.29 14.50
N LYS A 43 -0.63 -14.53 14.24
CA LYS A 43 -0.15 -15.33 13.10
C LYS A 43 -0.67 -14.77 11.77
N ASP A 44 -1.88 -14.22 11.77
CA ASP A 44 -2.54 -13.73 10.57
C ASP A 44 -1.94 -12.38 10.19
N ALA A 45 -1.73 -11.47 11.16
CA ALA A 45 -1.00 -10.22 10.94
C ALA A 45 0.42 -10.45 10.38
N ARG A 46 1.16 -11.44 10.92
CA ARG A 46 2.48 -11.83 10.39
C ARG A 46 2.39 -12.38 8.96
N THR A 47 1.34 -13.12 8.65
CA THR A 47 1.11 -13.64 7.30
C THR A 47 0.81 -12.51 6.33
N ILE A 48 -0.01 -11.53 6.74
CA ILE A 48 -0.31 -10.32 5.97
C ILE A 48 0.98 -9.57 5.67
N ARG A 49 1.78 -9.20 6.69
CA ARG A 49 3.08 -8.50 6.51
C ARG A 49 4.00 -9.19 5.50
N ARG A 50 4.07 -10.53 5.53
CA ARG A 50 4.97 -11.29 4.64
C ARG A 50 4.46 -11.43 3.21
N LYS A 51 3.14 -11.51 3.02
CA LYS A 51 2.55 -11.88 1.71
C LYS A 51 1.87 -10.73 0.98
N ALA A 52 1.52 -9.66 1.70
CA ALA A 52 0.80 -8.53 1.15
C ALA A 52 1.60 -7.87 0.02
N LYS A 53 0.97 -7.78 -1.15
CA LYS A 53 1.48 -7.15 -2.36
C LYS A 53 0.31 -6.70 -3.20
N PHE A 54 0.52 -5.69 -4.03
CA PHE A 54 -0.48 -5.22 -4.99
C PHE A 54 0.08 -5.30 -6.41
N ASN A 55 -0.83 -5.25 -7.39
CA ASN A 55 -0.49 -5.16 -8.80
C ASN A 55 -1.28 -4.01 -9.41
N LEU A 56 -0.59 -2.98 -9.91
CA LEU A 56 -1.21 -1.78 -10.47
C LEU A 56 -2.26 -2.09 -11.54
N ARG A 57 -1.95 -3.01 -12.48
CA ARG A 57 -2.90 -3.38 -13.55
C ARG A 57 -4.17 -4.00 -13.00
N GLN A 58 -4.05 -4.79 -11.93
CA GLN A 58 -5.21 -5.40 -11.30
C GLN A 58 -6.03 -4.38 -10.51
N VAL A 59 -5.37 -3.41 -9.87
CA VAL A 59 -6.05 -2.30 -9.18
C VAL A 59 -6.86 -1.48 -10.17
N HIS A 60 -6.25 -1.01 -11.27
CA HIS A 60 -6.96 -0.24 -12.30
C HIS A 60 -8.14 -1.01 -12.88
N ARG A 61 -7.97 -2.31 -13.18
CA ARG A 61 -9.07 -3.16 -13.65
C ARG A 61 -10.24 -3.24 -12.66
N ASN A 62 -9.95 -3.26 -11.36
CA ASN A 62 -10.98 -3.31 -10.33
C ASN A 62 -11.71 -1.97 -10.18
N GLU A 63 -11.05 -0.84 -10.45
CA GLU A 63 -11.61 0.51 -10.37
C GLU A 63 -12.45 0.90 -11.60
N GLU A 64 -12.21 0.28 -12.75
CA GLU A 64 -13.00 0.46 -13.99
C GLU A 64 -14.39 -0.22 -13.93
N ARG A 65 -14.66 -1.01 -12.89
CA ARG A 65 -15.85 -1.85 -12.74
C ARG A 65 -16.86 -1.24 -11.79
#